data_AF-A0A7Y4RK18-F1
#
_entry.id   AF-A0A7Y4RK18-F1
#
_cell.length_a   1.000
_cell.length_b   1.000
_cell.length_c   1.000
_cell.angle_alpha   90.00
_cell.angle_beta   90.00
_cell.angle_gamma   90.00
#
_symmetry.space_group_name_H-M   'P 1'
#
loop_
_entity.id
_entity.type
_entity.pdbx_description
1 polymer ?
#
loop_
_entity_poly.entity_id
_entity_poly.type
_entity_poly.pdbx_seq_one_letter_code
_entity_poly.pdbx_strand_id
1 'polypeptide(L)'
;MLRKVFSFPEKSAIKRPLKKRKSIGQSLVEFALLLPILLMLFSGMIEFGFMLNTYLSLLDSTRQAARLFANSTPFQLDTATNTIVDDPNFSPSVALATVDILAPAADPNARQIVIDPTRDDVLVSVLRVNVDDATHTISLIERFPEGSLFYSLYGNQVTSYEDNDIENFMIQNGTTPVETGILIVEVYYGYKGILKLPWIEPFMNDDAPVLLHAATIMPLVAAKP
;
A
#
# COMPACT_ATOMS: atom_id res chain seq x y z
N MET A 1 41.16 103.35 14.83
CA MET A 1 39.89 102.57 14.78
C MET A 1 39.92 101.69 13.53
N LEU A 2 39.41 100.46 13.61
CA LEU A 2 39.29 99.41 12.54
C LEU A 2 40.42 98.37 12.49
N ARG A 3 40.25 97.29 13.27
CA ARG A 3 40.94 96.00 13.12
C ARG A 3 39.99 95.07 12.35
N LYS A 4 40.28 94.77 11.07
CA LYS A 4 39.53 93.78 10.28
C LYS A 4 39.78 92.38 10.87
N VAL A 5 38.72 91.77 11.40
CA VAL A 5 38.70 90.36 11.80
C VAL A 5 38.45 89.53 10.54
N PHE A 6 39.44 88.74 10.12
CA PHE A 6 39.24 87.70 9.12
C PHE A 6 38.53 86.51 9.78
N SER A 7 37.28 86.23 9.39
CA SER A 7 36.59 84.99 9.76
C SER A 7 36.96 83.89 8.75
N PHE A 8 37.58 82.82 9.23
CA PHE A 8 37.73 81.59 8.44
C PHE A 8 36.44 80.78 8.50
N PRO A 9 35.96 80.19 7.39
CA PRO A 9 34.79 79.32 7.43
C PRO A 9 35.14 77.98 8.09
N GLU A 10 34.33 77.58 9.08
CA GLU A 10 34.43 76.30 9.76
C GLU A 10 34.09 75.16 8.78
N LYS A 11 35.06 74.27 8.51
CA LYS A 11 34.85 73.11 7.64
C LYS A 11 33.86 72.16 8.32
N SER A 12 32.62 72.08 7.81
CA SER A 12 31.66 71.07 8.28
C SER A 12 32.21 69.68 7.96
N ALA A 13 32.57 68.92 8.99
CA ALA A 13 33.00 67.54 8.85
C ALA A 13 31.80 66.70 8.35
N ILE A 14 31.83 66.29 7.08
CA ILE A 14 30.88 65.35 6.51
C ILE A 14 31.07 64.01 7.25
N LYS A 15 30.17 63.69 8.19
CA LYS A 15 30.12 62.38 8.83
C LYS A 15 29.78 61.34 7.78
N ARG A 16 30.78 60.60 7.29
CA ARG A 16 30.56 59.44 6.41
C ARG A 16 29.74 58.40 7.19
N PRO A 17 28.65 57.86 6.62
CA PRO A 17 27.90 56.81 7.30
C PRO A 17 28.81 55.59 7.48
N LEU A 18 28.95 55.12 8.72
CA LEU A 18 29.65 53.88 9.05
C LEU A 18 29.01 52.75 8.24
N LYS A 19 29.74 52.24 7.24
CA LYS A 19 29.32 51.12 6.40
C LYS A 19 29.09 49.93 7.32
N LYS A 20 27.82 49.57 7.57
CA LYS A 20 27.44 48.37 8.33
C LYS A 20 28.20 47.18 7.72
N ARG A 21 29.10 46.58 8.49
CA ARG A 21 29.79 45.35 8.07
C ARG A 21 28.70 44.29 7.86
N LYS A 22 28.61 43.74 6.65
CA LYS A 22 27.77 42.57 6.39
C LYS A 22 28.23 41.48 7.36
N SER A 23 27.33 41.01 8.23
CA SER A 23 27.71 40.06 9.27
C SER A 23 28.01 38.72 8.63
N ILE A 24 29.23 38.22 8.82
CA ILE A 24 29.74 36.98 8.21
C ILE A 24 29.01 35.74 8.75
N GLY A 25 28.15 35.88 9.78
CA GLY A 25 27.38 34.78 10.38
C GLY A 25 25.91 34.69 9.99
N GLN A 26 25.33 35.69 9.30
CA GLN A 26 23.88 35.70 9.02
C GLN A 26 23.44 34.49 8.18
N SER A 27 24.16 34.19 7.09
CA SER A 27 23.83 33.06 6.22
C SER A 27 24.01 31.70 6.90
N LEU A 28 24.93 31.59 7.87
CA LEU A 28 25.11 30.38 8.65
C LEU A 28 23.94 30.15 9.61
N VAL A 29 23.43 31.22 10.23
CA VAL A 29 22.24 31.15 11.09
C VAL A 29 20.99 30.83 10.28
N GLU A 30 20.80 31.47 9.12
CA GLU A 30 19.68 31.17 8.21
C GLU A 30 19.70 29.71 7.76
N PHE A 31 20.86 29.17 7.40
CA PHE A 31 21.00 27.75 7.07
C PHE A 31 20.73 26.84 8.27
N ALA A 32 21.26 27.15 9.45
CA ALA A 32 21.05 26.36 10.66
C ALA A 32 19.56 26.30 11.07
N LEU A 33 18.77 27.33 10.75
CA LEU A 33 17.32 27.34 10.97
C LEU A 33 16.54 26.53 9.93
N LEU A 34 17.03 26.48 8.68
CA LEU A 34 16.39 25.70 7.61
C LEU A 34 16.74 24.20 7.69
N LEU A 35 17.93 23.86 8.19
CA LEU A 35 18.43 22.49 8.24
C LEU A 35 17.46 21.50 8.93
N PRO A 36 16.84 21.81 10.09
CA PRO A 36 15.88 20.89 10.72
C PRO A 36 14.67 20.59 9.85
N ILE A 37 14.14 21.60 9.14
CA ILE A 37 13.01 21.44 8.22
C ILE A 37 13.40 20.56 7.04
N LEU A 38 14.61 20.78 6.52
CA LEU A 38 15.15 19.98 5.42
C LEU A 38 15.33 18.51 5.85
N LEU A 39 15.84 18.26 7.07
CA LEU A 39 15.97 16.91 7.62
C LEU A 39 14.62 16.23 7.85
N MET A 40 13.60 16.96 8.33
CA MET A 40 12.23 16.44 8.43
C MET A 40 11.69 16.04 7.06
N LEU A 41 11.89 16.86 6.03
CA LEU A 41 11.46 16.54 4.67
C LEU A 41 12.18 15.31 4.10
N PHE A 42 13.51 15.25 4.20
CA PHE A 42 14.29 14.11 3.70
C PHE A 42 13.95 12.81 4.41
N SER A 43 13.80 12.84 5.73
CA SER A 43 13.42 11.66 6.49
C SER A 43 12.02 11.16 6.14
N GLY A 44 11.06 12.06 5.92
CA GLY A 44 9.73 11.69 5.40
C GLY A 44 9.79 11.04 4.03
N MET A 45 10.63 11.54 3.12
CA MET A 45 10.85 10.90 1.80
C MET A 45 11.47 9.50 1.92
N ILE A 46 12.44 9.32 2.81
CA ILE A 46 13.08 8.02 3.05
C ILE A 46 12.06 7.02 3.63
N GLU A 47 11.28 7.44 4.63
CA GLU A 47 10.23 6.60 5.23
C GLU A 47 9.17 6.21 4.21
N PHE A 48 8.71 7.15 3.39
CA PHE A 48 7.80 6.86 2.29
C PHE A 48 8.39 5.85 1.30
N GLY A 49 9.69 5.94 0.99
CA GLY A 49 10.40 4.96 0.16
C GLY A 49 10.33 3.55 0.75
N PHE A 50 10.53 3.40 2.06
CA PHE A 50 10.41 2.11 2.75
C PHE A 50 8.97 1.58 2.75
N MET A 51 7.98 2.44 2.97
CA MET A 51 6.57 2.08 2.92
C MET A 51 6.16 1.62 1.51
N LEU A 52 6.54 2.38 0.48
CA LEU A 52 6.28 2.02 -0.93
C LEU A 52 6.96 0.71 -1.30
N ASN A 53 8.22 0.51 -0.87
CA ASN A 53 8.92 -0.73 -1.10
C ASN A 53 8.24 -1.92 -0.41
N THR A 54 7.65 -1.73 0.76
CA THR A 54 6.81 -2.75 1.44
C THR A 54 5.54 -3.03 0.64
N TYR A 55 4.81 -1.99 0.25
CA TYR A 55 3.61 -2.11 -0.58
C TYR A 55 3.85 -2.88 -1.88
N LEU A 56 4.95 -2.61 -2.59
CA LEU A 56 5.32 -3.33 -3.81
C LEU A 56 5.53 -4.83 -3.55
N SER A 57 6.15 -5.20 -2.42
CA SER A 57 6.30 -6.60 -2.05
C SER A 57 4.97 -7.28 -1.70
N LEU A 58 4.03 -6.57 -1.07
CA LEU A 58 2.67 -7.08 -0.84
C LEU A 58 1.97 -7.39 -2.17
N LEU A 59 2.04 -6.43 -3.11
CA LEU A 59 1.44 -6.56 -4.44
C LEU A 59 2.08 -7.68 -5.27
N ASP A 60 3.41 -7.83 -5.20
CA ASP A 60 4.10 -8.90 -5.91
C ASP A 60 3.78 -10.27 -5.29
N SER A 61 3.56 -10.33 -3.97
CA SER A 61 3.13 -11.57 -3.30
C SER A 61 1.73 -12.00 -3.73
N THR A 62 0.75 -11.08 -3.72
CA THR A 62 -0.61 -11.39 -4.20
C THR A 62 -0.61 -11.87 -5.64
N ARG A 63 0.20 -11.26 -6.51
CA ARG A 63 0.34 -11.66 -7.92
C ARG A 63 0.95 -13.03 -8.10
N GLN A 64 2.03 -13.32 -7.37
CA GLN A 64 2.69 -14.61 -7.46
C GLN A 64 1.79 -15.72 -6.93
N ALA A 65 1.17 -15.52 -5.77
CA ALA A 65 0.21 -16.48 -5.21
C ALA A 65 -0.97 -16.71 -6.17
N ALA A 66 -1.63 -15.65 -6.64
CA ALA A 66 -2.75 -15.78 -7.58
C ALA A 66 -2.34 -16.55 -8.85
N ARG A 67 -1.15 -16.28 -9.40
CA ARG A 67 -0.64 -16.96 -10.59
C ARG A 67 -0.38 -18.45 -10.36
N LEU A 68 0.16 -18.82 -9.21
CA LEU A 68 0.43 -20.22 -8.87
C LEU A 68 -0.88 -21.04 -8.82
N PHE A 69 -1.95 -20.42 -8.32
CA PHE A 69 -3.23 -21.11 -8.11
C PHE A 69 -4.27 -20.89 -9.23
N ALA A 70 -4.05 -19.97 -10.17
CA ALA A 70 -4.95 -19.69 -11.30
C ALA A 70 -5.21 -20.92 -12.21
N ASN A 71 -4.26 -21.86 -12.25
CA ASN A 71 -4.39 -23.13 -12.99
C ASN A 71 -4.70 -24.33 -12.08
N SER A 72 -4.88 -24.11 -10.79
CA SER A 72 -5.22 -25.16 -9.82
C SER A 72 -6.75 -25.28 -9.67
N THR A 73 -7.23 -26.40 -9.11
CA THR A 73 -8.66 -26.66 -8.96
C THR A 73 -9.12 -26.33 -7.54
N PRO A 74 -10.10 -25.44 -7.33
CA PRO A 74 -10.70 -25.21 -6.02
C PRO A 74 -11.70 -26.30 -5.61
N PHE A 75 -11.82 -27.35 -6.43
CA PHE A 75 -12.77 -28.44 -6.26
C PHE A 75 -12.03 -29.77 -6.22
N GLN A 76 -12.59 -30.72 -5.48
CA GLN A 76 -12.12 -32.09 -5.39
C GLN A 76 -13.27 -33.09 -5.53
N LEU A 77 -12.94 -34.33 -5.90
CA LEU A 77 -13.92 -35.42 -5.96
C LEU A 77 -14.09 -36.03 -4.57
N ASP A 78 -15.30 -35.94 -4.01
CA ASP A 78 -15.66 -36.76 -2.86
C ASP A 78 -15.87 -38.21 -3.32
N THR A 79 -14.94 -39.09 -2.94
CA THR A 79 -14.97 -40.50 -3.34
C THR A 79 -16.11 -41.28 -2.68
N ALA A 80 -16.64 -40.80 -1.54
CA ALA A 80 -17.72 -41.46 -0.83
C ALA A 80 -19.09 -41.23 -1.50
N THR A 81 -19.33 -40.01 -2.01
CA THR A 81 -20.58 -39.61 -2.68
C THR A 81 -20.50 -39.60 -4.20
N ASN A 82 -19.28 -39.68 -4.76
CA ASN A 82 -18.99 -39.51 -6.18
C ASN A 82 -19.50 -38.16 -6.73
N THR A 83 -19.40 -37.10 -5.91
CA THR A 83 -19.78 -35.73 -6.27
C THR A 83 -18.57 -34.81 -6.20
N ILE A 84 -18.60 -33.73 -7.00
CA ILE A 84 -17.61 -32.67 -6.90
C ILE A 84 -17.98 -31.79 -5.70
N VAL A 85 -17.02 -31.51 -4.83
CA VAL A 85 -17.17 -30.66 -3.64
C VAL A 85 -16.03 -29.63 -3.59
N ASP A 86 -16.22 -28.57 -2.81
CA ASP A 86 -15.17 -27.59 -2.57
C ASP A 86 -13.95 -28.24 -1.89
N ASP A 87 -12.74 -27.90 -2.34
CA ASP A 87 -11.51 -28.27 -1.64
C ASP A 87 -11.31 -27.29 -0.47
N PRO A 88 -11.46 -27.75 0.80
CA PRO A 88 -11.31 -26.89 1.95
C PRO A 88 -9.88 -26.35 2.10
N ASN A 89 -8.89 -26.94 1.41
CA ASN A 89 -7.49 -26.53 1.49
C ASN A 89 -7.09 -25.54 0.40
N PHE A 90 -7.91 -25.30 -0.62
CA PHE A 90 -7.54 -24.41 -1.73
C PHE A 90 -7.24 -22.99 -1.24
N SER A 91 -8.23 -22.32 -0.63
CA SER A 91 -8.08 -20.94 -0.16
C SER A 91 -7.04 -20.79 0.97
N PRO A 92 -6.98 -21.69 1.98
CA PRO A 92 -5.87 -21.69 2.94
C PRO A 92 -4.49 -21.84 2.28
N SER A 93 -4.35 -22.70 1.27
CA SER A 93 -3.08 -22.89 0.57
C SER A 93 -2.65 -21.65 -0.21
N VAL A 94 -3.59 -20.95 -0.85
CA VAL A 94 -3.34 -19.67 -1.50
C VAL A 94 -2.83 -18.64 -0.48
N ALA A 95 -3.53 -18.50 0.65
CA ALA A 95 -3.17 -17.55 1.69
C ALA A 95 -1.79 -17.85 2.30
N LEU A 96 -1.51 -19.12 2.61
CA LEU A 96 -0.21 -19.55 3.13
C LEU A 96 0.91 -19.34 2.10
N ALA A 97 0.66 -19.55 0.81
CA ALA A 97 1.63 -19.24 -0.23
C ALA A 97 1.93 -17.74 -0.29
N THR A 98 0.92 -16.88 -0.14
CA THR A 98 1.11 -15.42 -0.03
C THR A 98 2.00 -15.04 1.16
N VAL A 99 1.80 -15.68 2.32
CA VAL A 99 2.65 -15.48 3.51
C VAL A 99 4.07 -15.96 3.27
N ASP A 100 4.26 -17.14 2.68
CA ASP A 100 5.60 -17.69 2.38
C ASP A 100 6.36 -16.83 1.37
N ILE A 101 5.69 -16.25 0.37
CA ILE A 101 6.35 -15.33 -0.57
C ILE A 101 6.82 -14.03 0.13
N LEU A 102 6.09 -13.57 1.15
CA LEU A 102 6.45 -12.37 1.92
C LEU A 102 7.57 -12.62 2.94
N ALA A 103 7.63 -13.83 3.49
CA ALA A 103 8.59 -14.22 4.50
C ALA A 103 9.06 -15.67 4.24
N PRO A 104 9.91 -15.91 3.22
CA PRO A 104 10.27 -17.26 2.81
C PRO A 104 11.05 -17.98 3.90
N ALA A 105 10.49 -19.07 4.41
CA ALA A 105 11.16 -19.88 5.44
C ALA A 105 12.44 -20.54 4.91
N ALA A 106 12.49 -20.79 3.58
CA ALA A 106 13.61 -21.43 2.91
C ALA A 106 14.83 -20.50 2.72
N ASP A 107 14.64 -19.18 2.74
CA ASP A 107 15.73 -18.20 2.66
C ASP A 107 15.58 -17.11 3.73
N PRO A 108 16.06 -17.36 4.96
CA PRO A 108 16.01 -16.37 6.04
C PRO A 108 16.82 -15.10 5.78
N ASN A 109 17.73 -15.10 4.78
CA ASN A 109 18.51 -13.93 4.42
C ASN A 109 17.77 -13.03 3.40
N ALA A 110 16.71 -13.53 2.78
CA ALA A 110 15.82 -12.73 1.96
C ALA A 110 15.10 -11.70 2.84
N ARG A 111 14.49 -10.70 2.20
CA ARG A 111 13.63 -9.74 2.89
C ARG A 111 12.46 -10.48 3.55
N GLN A 112 12.19 -10.15 4.81
CA GLN A 112 11.10 -10.74 5.59
C GLN A 112 10.05 -9.68 5.89
N ILE A 113 8.84 -9.86 5.37
CA ILE A 113 7.65 -9.09 5.76
C ILE A 113 6.74 -10.06 6.52
N VAL A 114 6.93 -10.11 7.83
CA VAL A 114 6.21 -11.03 8.72
C VAL A 114 4.81 -10.48 8.99
N ILE A 115 3.80 -11.27 8.67
CA ILE A 115 2.39 -10.96 8.93
C ILE A 115 2.10 -11.11 10.43
N ASP A 116 1.51 -10.09 11.04
CA ASP A 116 1.08 -10.09 12.43
C ASP A 116 -0.34 -10.71 12.55
N PRO A 117 -0.49 -11.90 13.17
CA PRO A 117 -1.78 -12.61 13.21
C PRO A 117 -2.88 -11.86 13.97
N THR A 118 -2.52 -10.86 14.77
CA THR A 118 -3.49 -10.10 15.58
C THR A 118 -4.08 -8.87 14.86
N ARG A 119 -3.54 -8.53 13.69
CA ARG A 119 -3.83 -7.26 13.01
C ARG A 119 -3.91 -7.39 11.50
N ASP A 120 -2.94 -8.08 10.92
CA ASP A 120 -2.81 -8.24 9.49
C ASP A 120 -3.69 -9.38 9.00
N ASP A 121 -3.96 -9.42 7.71
CA ASP A 121 -4.78 -10.47 7.15
C ASP A 121 -4.43 -10.77 5.69
N VAL A 122 -4.75 -12.00 5.28
CA VAL A 122 -4.70 -12.43 3.88
C VAL A 122 -6.05 -13.00 3.55
N LEU A 123 -6.72 -12.36 2.57
CA LEU A 123 -8.04 -12.77 2.13
C LEU A 123 -7.94 -13.44 0.76
N VAL A 124 -8.73 -14.49 0.56
CA VAL A 124 -8.81 -15.21 -0.70
C VAL A 124 -10.27 -15.38 -1.07
N SER A 125 -10.67 -14.83 -2.21
CA SER A 125 -12.02 -15.01 -2.74
C SER A 125 -11.96 -15.81 -4.03
N VAL A 126 -12.79 -16.85 -4.11
CA VAL A 126 -12.97 -17.66 -5.31
C VAL A 126 -14.40 -17.48 -5.75
N LEU A 127 -14.61 -17.14 -7.02
CA LEU A 127 -15.95 -16.94 -7.55
C LEU A 127 -16.07 -17.35 -9.01
N ARG A 128 -17.30 -17.65 -9.40
CA ARG A 128 -17.71 -17.91 -10.78
C ARG A 128 -18.75 -16.90 -11.17
N VAL A 129 -18.56 -16.27 -12.32
CA VAL A 129 -19.57 -15.41 -12.93
C VAL A 129 -20.20 -16.16 -14.09
N ASN A 130 -21.52 -16.35 -13.99
CA ASN A 130 -22.35 -16.92 -15.03
C ASN A 130 -23.04 -15.79 -15.82
N VAL A 131 -23.15 -15.96 -17.14
CA VAL A 131 -23.76 -14.98 -18.03
C VAL A 131 -24.85 -15.67 -18.82
N ASP A 132 -26.00 -15.02 -18.97
CA ASP A 132 -27.08 -15.53 -19.81
C ASP A 132 -26.75 -15.32 -21.29
N ASP A 133 -26.63 -16.42 -22.04
CA ASP A 133 -26.34 -16.44 -23.48
C ASP A 133 -27.34 -15.63 -24.33
N ALA A 134 -28.61 -15.53 -23.91
CA ALA A 134 -29.63 -14.85 -24.69
C ALA A 134 -29.59 -13.33 -24.51
N THR A 135 -29.38 -12.87 -23.27
CA THR A 135 -29.43 -11.45 -22.90
C THR A 135 -28.06 -10.81 -22.75
N HIS A 136 -27.00 -11.62 -22.70
CA HIS A 136 -25.62 -11.21 -22.39
C HIS A 136 -25.53 -10.41 -21.08
N THR A 137 -26.33 -10.77 -20.09
CA THR A 137 -26.29 -10.17 -18.74
C THR A 137 -25.82 -11.18 -17.70
N ILE A 138 -25.20 -10.70 -16.63
CA ILE A 138 -24.80 -11.55 -15.49
C ILE A 138 -26.05 -12.20 -14.90
N SER A 139 -26.05 -13.54 -14.82
CA SER A 139 -27.17 -14.31 -14.29
C SER A 139 -26.99 -14.65 -12.81
N LEU A 140 -25.76 -15.00 -12.42
CA LEU A 140 -25.41 -15.38 -11.06
C LEU A 140 -23.91 -15.25 -10.82
N ILE A 141 -23.54 -14.69 -9.65
CA ILE A 141 -22.19 -14.78 -9.08
C ILE A 141 -22.22 -15.84 -7.98
N GLU A 142 -21.49 -16.93 -8.17
CA GLU A 142 -21.31 -17.98 -7.18
C GLU A 142 -19.97 -17.80 -6.48
N ARG A 143 -19.93 -17.92 -5.14
CA ARG A 143 -18.72 -17.82 -4.33
C ARG A 143 -18.37 -19.19 -3.76
N PHE A 144 -17.06 -19.48 -3.67
CA PHE A 144 -16.55 -20.74 -3.16
C PHE A 144 -15.61 -20.52 -1.96
N PRO A 145 -15.76 -21.28 -0.86
CA PRO A 145 -16.79 -22.31 -0.65
C PRO A 145 -18.21 -21.74 -0.51
N GLU A 146 -19.23 -22.56 -0.81
CA GLU A 146 -20.63 -22.12 -0.77
C GLU A 146 -20.99 -21.51 0.60
N GLY A 147 -21.65 -20.34 0.58
CA GLY A 147 -22.06 -19.62 1.79
C GLY A 147 -20.97 -18.74 2.42
N SER A 148 -19.76 -18.68 1.83
CA SER A 148 -18.72 -17.72 2.24
C SER A 148 -18.38 -16.74 1.12
N LEU A 149 -18.23 -15.46 1.45
CA LEU A 149 -17.81 -14.43 0.49
C LEU A 149 -16.31 -14.48 0.19
N PHE A 150 -15.52 -14.89 1.19
CA PHE A 150 -14.06 -14.98 1.13
C PHE A 150 -13.55 -15.93 2.23
N TYR A 151 -12.33 -16.40 2.06
CA TYR A 151 -11.53 -16.98 3.14
C TYR A 151 -10.66 -15.89 3.76
N SER A 152 -10.52 -15.91 5.08
CA SER A 152 -9.63 -15.03 5.84
C SER A 152 -8.67 -15.88 6.66
N LEU A 153 -7.38 -15.55 6.60
CA LEU A 153 -6.35 -16.30 7.32
C LEU A 153 -6.41 -16.04 8.84
N TYR A 154 -6.66 -14.80 9.26
CA TYR A 154 -6.63 -14.40 10.67
C TYR A 154 -7.92 -13.78 11.20
N GLY A 155 -8.91 -13.51 10.34
CA GLY A 155 -10.22 -12.99 10.73
C GLY A 155 -10.21 -11.51 11.11
N ASN A 156 -9.21 -10.75 10.65
CA ASN A 156 -9.00 -9.35 11.06
C ASN A 156 -9.60 -8.35 10.07
N GLN A 157 -9.88 -8.77 8.83
CA GLN A 157 -10.33 -7.91 7.74
C GLN A 157 -11.49 -8.52 6.95
N VAL A 158 -12.14 -7.67 6.15
CA VAL A 158 -13.21 -8.04 5.23
C VAL A 158 -12.79 -7.69 3.80
N THR A 159 -13.23 -8.49 2.83
CA THR A 159 -12.92 -8.26 1.42
C THR A 159 -13.40 -6.89 0.94
N SER A 160 -12.62 -6.24 0.08
CA SER A 160 -13.05 -5.02 -0.62
C SER A 160 -13.85 -5.31 -1.91
N TYR A 161 -14.09 -6.58 -2.23
CA TYR A 161 -14.70 -7.02 -3.49
C TYR A 161 -16.03 -7.73 -3.24
N GLU A 162 -17.10 -6.95 -3.08
CA GLU A 162 -18.46 -7.48 -3.01
C GLU A 162 -19.01 -7.82 -4.40
N ASP A 163 -20.08 -8.61 -4.45
CA ASP A 163 -20.69 -9.05 -5.72
C ASP A 163 -21.15 -7.86 -6.57
N ASN A 164 -21.75 -6.85 -5.94
CA ASN A 164 -22.18 -5.62 -6.62
C ASN A 164 -21.00 -4.86 -7.26
N ASP A 165 -19.82 -4.87 -6.65
CA ASP A 165 -18.64 -4.21 -7.23
C ASP A 165 -18.14 -4.95 -8.46
N ILE A 166 -18.19 -6.29 -8.44
CA ILE A 166 -17.83 -7.15 -9.56
C ILE A 166 -18.81 -6.95 -10.72
N GLU A 167 -20.12 -6.94 -10.44
CA GLU A 167 -21.14 -6.68 -11.45
C GLU A 167 -20.93 -5.32 -12.12
N ASN A 168 -20.79 -4.27 -11.31
CA ASN A 168 -20.56 -2.91 -11.81
C ASN A 168 -19.27 -2.80 -12.65
N PHE A 169 -18.23 -3.53 -12.26
CA PHE A 169 -16.98 -3.58 -13.02
C PHE A 169 -17.15 -4.27 -14.37
N MET A 170 -17.89 -5.38 -14.44
CA MET A 170 -18.07 -6.15 -15.67
C MET A 170 -19.00 -5.50 -16.69
N ILE A 171 -19.96 -4.68 -16.25
CA ILE A 171 -20.89 -3.95 -17.13
C ILE A 171 -20.43 -2.51 -17.44
N GLN A 172 -19.32 -2.08 -16.85
CA GLN A 172 -18.85 -0.70 -16.94
C GLN A 172 -18.64 -0.29 -18.41
N ASN A 173 -19.01 0.94 -18.77
CA ASN A 173 -18.81 1.50 -20.11
C ASN A 173 -19.44 0.69 -21.27
N GLY A 174 -20.50 -0.07 -20.98
CA GLY A 174 -21.21 -0.86 -22.00
C GLY A 174 -20.43 -2.12 -22.43
N THR A 175 -19.50 -2.59 -21.61
CA THR A 175 -18.85 -3.90 -21.80
C THR A 175 -19.88 -5.02 -21.64
N THR A 176 -19.80 -6.02 -22.53
CA THR A 176 -20.59 -7.25 -22.42
C THR A 176 -19.91 -8.19 -21.43
N PRO A 177 -20.58 -8.61 -20.34
CA PRO A 177 -20.08 -9.60 -19.41
C PRO A 177 -19.65 -10.89 -20.10
N VAL A 178 -18.66 -11.57 -19.53
CA VAL A 178 -18.15 -12.85 -20.02
C VAL A 178 -18.12 -13.83 -18.87
N GLU A 179 -18.51 -15.08 -19.14
CA GLU A 179 -18.39 -16.18 -18.20
C GLU A 179 -16.93 -16.41 -17.79
N THR A 180 -16.66 -16.32 -16.49
CA THR A 180 -15.31 -16.46 -15.97
C THR A 180 -15.28 -16.96 -14.54
N GLY A 181 -14.32 -17.83 -14.23
CA GLY A 181 -13.87 -18.05 -12.87
C GLY A 181 -12.86 -16.97 -12.49
N ILE A 182 -12.91 -16.50 -11.24
CA ILE A 182 -12.04 -15.45 -10.72
C ILE A 182 -11.46 -15.90 -9.38
N LEU A 183 -10.16 -15.67 -9.22
CA LEU A 183 -9.42 -15.75 -7.96
C LEU A 183 -8.97 -14.34 -7.58
N ILE A 184 -9.36 -13.90 -6.38
CA ILE A 184 -8.93 -12.63 -5.78
C ILE A 184 -8.07 -12.97 -4.57
N VAL A 185 -6.88 -12.39 -4.52
CA VAL A 185 -5.97 -12.48 -3.37
C VAL A 185 -5.72 -11.08 -2.84
N GLU A 186 -6.01 -10.84 -1.57
CA GLU A 186 -5.85 -9.56 -0.89
C GLU A 186 -4.92 -9.72 0.30
N VAL A 187 -4.07 -8.72 0.53
CA VAL A 187 -3.22 -8.65 1.71
C VAL A 187 -3.43 -7.30 2.39
N TYR A 188 -3.69 -7.37 3.68
CA TYR A 188 -3.79 -6.24 4.59
C TYR A 188 -2.63 -6.28 5.56
N TYR A 189 -1.79 -5.25 5.55
CA TYR A 189 -0.58 -5.19 6.36
C TYR A 189 -0.41 -3.84 7.02
N GLY A 190 -0.31 -3.82 8.35
CA GLY A 190 -0.06 -2.62 9.13
C GLY A 190 1.42 -2.23 9.11
N TYR A 191 1.74 -1.19 8.34
CA TYR A 191 3.07 -0.60 8.29
C TYR A 191 3.37 0.25 9.54
N LYS A 192 4.32 -0.19 10.37
CA LYS A 192 4.66 0.42 11.67
C LYS A 192 5.72 1.55 11.60
N GLY A 193 6.27 1.83 10.42
CA GLY A 193 7.38 2.77 10.22
C GLY A 193 8.76 2.19 10.60
N ILE A 194 9.80 2.48 9.82
CA ILE A 194 11.17 1.96 10.02
C ILE A 194 12.04 2.93 10.82
N LEU A 195 11.98 4.23 10.50
CA LEU A 195 12.92 5.21 11.08
C LEU A 195 12.60 5.62 12.52
N LYS A 196 11.33 5.47 12.95
CA LYS A 196 10.86 5.78 14.31
C LYS A 196 11.31 7.17 14.80
N LEU A 197 11.20 8.17 13.93
CA LEU A 197 11.61 9.54 14.25
C LEU A 197 10.49 10.29 14.98
N PRO A 198 10.80 11.19 15.93
CA PRO A 198 9.79 11.88 16.74
C PRO A 198 8.73 12.66 15.95
N TRP A 199 9.05 13.12 14.73
CA TRP A 199 8.11 13.83 13.85
C TRP A 199 7.38 12.91 12.86
N ILE A 200 7.69 11.62 12.82
CA ILE A 200 7.03 10.59 11.99
C ILE A 200 6.13 9.69 12.84
N GLU A 201 6.57 9.33 14.06
CA GLU A 201 5.83 8.47 14.99
C GLU A 201 4.36 8.87 15.25
N PRO A 202 3.97 10.17 15.26
CA PRO A 202 2.57 10.55 15.39
C PRO A 202 1.66 10.06 14.25
N PHE A 203 2.23 9.73 13.08
CA PHE A 203 1.48 9.32 11.89
C PHE A 203 1.54 7.82 11.63
N MET A 204 2.59 7.15 12.12
CA MET A 204 2.79 5.71 11.99
C MET A 204 3.64 5.23 13.15
N ASN A 205 3.11 4.32 13.95
CA ASN A 205 3.83 3.68 15.05
C ASN A 205 3.37 2.23 15.23
N ASP A 206 3.87 1.58 16.27
CA ASP A 206 3.58 0.15 16.50
C ASP A 206 2.12 -0.08 16.91
N ASP A 207 1.50 0.88 17.61
CA ASP A 207 0.12 0.82 18.12
C ASP A 207 -0.92 1.32 17.11
N ALA A 208 -0.52 2.23 16.22
CA ALA A 208 -1.31 2.85 15.16
C ALA A 208 -0.55 2.77 13.82
N PRO A 209 -0.42 1.57 13.24
CA PRO A 209 0.23 1.37 11.96
C PRO A 209 -0.64 1.88 10.81
N VAL A 210 -0.01 2.27 9.70
CA VAL A 210 -0.72 2.61 8.46
C VAL A 210 -1.11 1.31 7.76
N LEU A 211 -2.40 1.10 7.56
CA LEU A 211 -2.90 -0.09 6.86
C LEU A 211 -2.61 0.00 5.36
N LEU A 212 -1.74 -0.89 4.87
CA LEU A 212 -1.50 -1.10 3.45
C LEU A 212 -2.41 -2.21 2.95
N HIS A 213 -3.09 -1.98 1.82
CA HIS A 213 -3.92 -2.95 1.15
C HIS A 213 -3.40 -3.18 -0.27
N ALA A 214 -3.08 -4.43 -0.59
CA ALA A 214 -2.73 -4.83 -1.94
C ALA A 214 -3.63 -5.98 -2.38
N ALA A 215 -4.09 -5.95 -3.62
CA ALA A 215 -4.97 -6.97 -4.16
C ALA A 215 -4.56 -7.38 -5.57
N THR A 216 -4.85 -8.61 -5.93
CA THR A 216 -4.71 -9.11 -7.30
C THR A 216 -5.88 -9.99 -7.67
N ILE A 217 -6.39 -9.75 -8.87
CA ILE A 217 -7.46 -10.52 -9.49
C ILE A 217 -6.84 -11.31 -10.66
N MET A 218 -7.08 -12.62 -10.70
CA MET A 218 -6.68 -13.47 -11.82
C MET A 218 -7.83 -14.36 -12.27
N PRO A 219 -7.90 -14.70 -13.57
CA PRO A 219 -8.83 -15.72 -14.02
C PRO A 219 -8.48 -17.07 -13.39
N LEU A 220 -9.49 -17.80 -12.93
CA LEU A 220 -9.35 -19.14 -12.39
C LEU A 220 -10.00 -20.12 -13.37
N VAL A 221 -9.18 -20.86 -14.11
CA VAL A 221 -9.65 -21.69 -15.23
C VAL A 221 -10.59 -22.79 -14.75
N ALA A 222 -10.30 -23.40 -13.61
CA ALA A 222 -11.09 -24.48 -13.05
C ALA A 222 -12.46 -24.04 -12.51
N ALA A 223 -12.66 -22.74 -12.23
CA ALA A 223 -13.92 -22.18 -11.76
C ALA A 223 -14.78 -21.60 -12.89
N LYS A 224 -14.35 -21.69 -14.15
CA LYS A 224 -15.18 -21.31 -15.28
C LYS A 224 -16.44 -22.20 -15.35
N PRO A 225 -17.62 -21.65 -15.73
CA PRO A 225 -18.80 -22.46 -16.03
C PRO A 225 -18.53 -23.49 -17.14
#